data_AF-A0A849Q661-F1
#
_entry.id   AF-A0A849Q661-F1
#
_cell.length_a   1.000
_cell.length_b   1.000
_cell.length_c   1.000
_cell.angle_alpha   90.00
_cell.angle_beta   90.00
_cell.angle_gamma   90.00
#
_symmetry.space_group_name_H-M   'P 1'
#
loop_
_entity.id
_entity.type
_entity.pdbx_description
1 polymer ?
#
loop_
_entity_poly.entity_id
_entity_poly.type
_entity_poly.pdbx_seq_one_letter_code
_entity_poly.pdbx_strand_id
1 'polypeptide(L)'
;MTVQDIKRGHWKAVDGEGLKNLMAEQFETDVEVTDDGWHRVEYGALKPLKAKMLSKSELEIITVSDPAVTTEVAAESIRRYNTFLVAATGFSSKERKKRLNKKAKEGKL
;
A
#
# COMPACT_ATOMS: atom_id res chain seq x y z
N MET A 1 -3.75 10.07 -1.97
CA MET A 1 -4.33 9.27 -0.88
C MET A 1 -5.33 8.30 -1.48
N THR A 2 -5.25 7.02 -1.13
CA THR A 2 -6.15 5.97 -1.62
C THR A 2 -6.46 5.00 -0.49
N VAL A 3 -7.72 4.60 -0.36
CA VAL A 3 -8.14 3.54 0.58
C VAL A 3 -8.27 2.22 -0.18
N GLN A 4 -7.64 1.17 0.34
CA GLN A 4 -7.66 -0.18 -0.21
C GLN A 4 -8.48 -1.10 0.70
N ASP A 5 -9.32 -1.94 0.12
CA ASP A 5 -10.02 -2.98 0.87
C ASP A 5 -9.06 -4.09 1.29
N ILE A 6 -9.21 -4.59 2.50
CA ILE A 6 -8.52 -5.78 3.01
C ILE A 6 -9.50 -6.97 2.94
N LYS A 7 -9.02 -8.10 2.42
CA LYS A 7 -9.79 -9.34 2.37
C LYS A 7 -10.14 -9.79 3.80
N ARG A 8 -11.36 -10.28 4.00
CA ARG A 8 -11.84 -10.70 5.33
C ARG A 8 -10.86 -11.70 5.97
N GLY A 9 -10.38 -11.37 7.17
CA GLY A 9 -9.41 -12.18 7.92
C GLY A 9 -7.94 -11.94 7.56
N HIS A 10 -7.65 -11.23 6.46
CA HIS A 10 -6.29 -10.94 6.00
C HIS A 10 -5.63 -9.77 6.74
N TRP A 11 -6.42 -8.96 7.45
CA TRP A 11 -5.92 -7.81 8.25
C TRP A 11 -4.84 -8.18 9.25
N LYS A 12 -4.77 -9.44 9.69
CA LYS A 12 -3.70 -9.96 10.56
C LYS A 12 -2.30 -9.80 9.96
N ALA A 13 -2.17 -9.74 8.62
CA ALA A 13 -0.90 -9.50 7.95
C ALA A 13 -0.37 -8.07 8.14
N VAL A 14 -1.25 -7.12 8.45
CA VAL A 14 -0.93 -5.70 8.61
C VAL A 14 -1.24 -5.16 10.02
N ASP A 15 -1.61 -6.04 10.94
CA ASP A 15 -1.89 -5.69 12.33
C ASP A 15 -0.61 -5.70 13.17
N GLY A 16 -0.56 -4.85 14.19
CA GLY A 16 0.64 -4.65 15.01
C GLY A 16 1.87 -4.31 14.17
N GLU A 17 2.94 -5.12 14.30
CA GLU A 17 4.17 -4.97 13.53
C GLU A 17 4.09 -5.56 12.10
N GLY A 18 2.99 -6.23 11.74
CA GLY A 18 2.84 -6.87 10.44
C GLY A 18 3.01 -5.88 9.28
N LEU A 19 2.40 -4.69 9.38
CA LEU A 19 2.52 -3.66 8.34
C LEU A 19 3.96 -3.15 8.22
N LYS A 20 4.64 -2.91 9.35
CA LYS A 20 6.04 -2.49 9.39
C LYS A 20 6.93 -3.53 8.73
N ASN A 21 6.82 -4.79 9.13
CA ASN A 21 7.66 -5.87 8.61
C ASN A 21 7.43 -6.08 7.11
N LEU A 22 6.17 -6.02 6.68
CA LEU A 22 5.79 -6.19 5.28
C LEU A 22 6.29 -5.03 4.40
N MET A 23 6.33 -3.80 4.92
CA MET A 23 6.96 -2.69 4.22
C MET A 23 8.50 -2.84 4.18
N ALA A 24 9.13 -3.18 5.30
CA ALA A 24 10.57 -3.35 5.39
C ALA A 24 11.07 -4.47 4.45
N GLU A 25 10.35 -5.59 4.37
CA GLU A 25 10.68 -6.71 3.49
C GLU A 25 10.52 -6.35 2.01
N GLN A 26 9.43 -5.68 1.62
CA GLN A 26 9.17 -5.39 0.20
C GLN A 26 10.04 -4.26 -0.36
N PHE A 27 10.34 -3.26 0.47
CA PHE A 27 11.10 -2.08 0.06
C PHE A 27 12.56 -2.12 0.52
N GLU A 28 12.97 -3.17 1.24
CA GLU A 28 14.35 -3.40 1.70
C GLU A 28 14.94 -2.15 2.38
N THR A 29 14.11 -1.46 3.16
CA THR A 29 14.43 -0.16 3.77
C THR A 29 13.81 -0.05 5.14
N ASP A 30 14.38 0.84 5.96
CA ASP A 30 13.86 1.12 7.28
C ASP A 30 12.50 1.83 7.19
N VAL A 31 11.56 1.34 8.01
CA VAL A 31 10.21 1.90 8.09
C VAL A 31 10.14 2.85 9.26
N GLU A 32 9.95 4.13 8.96
CA GLU A 32 9.70 5.17 9.94
C GLU A 32 8.24 5.06 10.42
N VAL A 33 8.02 4.93 11.73
CA VAL A 33 6.68 4.96 12.32
C VAL A 33 6.47 6.32 12.97
N THR A 34 5.50 7.07 12.46
CA THR A 34 5.17 8.39 13.02
C THR A 34 4.29 8.23 14.27
N ASP A 35 4.28 9.23 15.15
CA ASP A 35 3.43 9.24 16.35
C ASP A 35 1.93 9.04 16.04
N ASP A 36 1.48 9.50 14.88
CA ASP A 36 0.11 9.31 14.38
C ASP A 36 -0.22 7.88 13.89
N GLY A 37 0.73 6.94 14.00
CA GLY A 37 0.58 5.54 13.59
C GLY A 37 0.75 5.27 12.09
N TRP A 38 1.33 6.20 11.33
CA TRP A 38 1.68 5.98 9.93
C TRP A 38 3.03 5.28 9.80
N HIS A 39 3.09 4.30 8.91
CA HIS A 39 4.32 3.64 8.51
C HIS A 39 4.79 4.27 7.20
N ARG A 40 5.98 4.86 7.19
CA ARG A 40 6.53 5.60 6.06
C ARG A 40 7.82 4.96 5.57
N VAL A 41 7.94 4.90 4.24
CA VAL A 41 9.18 4.58 3.54
C VAL A 41 9.34 5.49 2.32
N GLU A 42 10.56 5.55 1.82
CA GLU A 42 10.90 6.17 0.54
C GLU A 42 11.63 5.12 -0.32
N TYR A 43 11.10 4.82 -1.50
CA TYR A 43 11.66 3.79 -2.36
C TYR A 43 11.48 4.13 -3.83
N GLY A 44 12.59 4.23 -4.58
CA GLY A 44 12.57 4.48 -6.02
C GLY A 44 11.73 5.71 -6.40
N ALA A 45 10.64 5.49 -7.13
CA ALA A 45 9.68 6.52 -7.50
C ALA A 45 8.70 6.90 -6.38
N LEU A 46 8.57 6.10 -5.32
CA LEU A 46 7.55 6.26 -4.27
C LEU A 46 8.09 7.10 -3.11
N LYS A 47 7.86 8.42 -3.17
CA LYS A 47 8.42 9.40 -2.21
C LYS A 47 7.41 10.50 -1.87
N PRO A 48 6.76 10.47 -0.69
CA PRO A 48 6.77 9.40 0.31
C PRO A 48 5.74 8.30 -0.01
N LEU A 49 5.99 7.07 0.46
CA LEU A 49 4.99 6.02 0.61
C LEU A 49 4.64 5.87 2.09
N LYS A 50 3.40 6.19 2.46
CA LYS A 50 2.85 6.01 3.81
C LYS A 50 1.69 5.03 3.78
N ALA A 51 1.63 4.13 4.74
CA ALA A 51 0.53 3.21 4.94
C ALA A 51 0.04 3.24 6.40
N LYS A 52 -1.27 3.14 6.58
CA LYS A 52 -1.91 3.05 7.90
C LYS A 52 -3.16 2.19 7.80
N MET A 53 -3.30 1.24 8.72
CA MET A 53 -4.53 0.47 8.84
C MET A 53 -5.61 1.36 9.47
N LEU A 54 -6.71 1.60 8.76
CA LEU A 54 -7.88 2.32 9.29
C LEU A 54 -8.81 1.38 10.05
N SER A 55 -8.97 0.17 9.54
CA SER A 55 -9.81 -0.86 10.14
C SER A 55 -9.38 -2.26 9.68
N LYS A 56 -10.01 -3.30 10.25
CA LYS A 56 -9.81 -4.70 9.83
C LYS A 56 -10.23 -5.00 8.38
N SER A 57 -10.79 -4.01 7.67
CA SER A 57 -11.21 -4.12 6.27
C SER A 57 -10.61 -3.05 5.38
N GLU A 58 -9.86 -2.07 5.91
CA GLU A 58 -9.42 -0.91 5.14
C GLU A 58 -7.98 -0.49 5.51
N LEU A 59 -7.17 -0.34 4.47
CA LEU A 59 -5.80 0.14 4.53
C LEU A 59 -5.72 1.47 3.77
N GLU A 60 -5.30 2.53 4.44
CA GLU A 60 -5.06 3.82 3.81
C GLU A 60 -3.61 3.95 3.36
N ILE A 61 -3.43 4.45 2.15
CA ILE A 61 -2.12 4.62 1.54
C ILE A 61 -2.00 6.02 0.95
N ILE A 62 -0.91 6.69 1.29
CA ILE A 62 -0.51 7.96 0.71
C ILE A 62 0.79 7.69 -0.02
N THR A 63 0.77 7.76 -1.34
CA THR A 63 1.97 7.64 -2.16
C THR A 63 2.04 8.81 -3.13
N VAL A 64 3.25 9.32 -3.34
CA VAL A 64 3.57 10.27 -4.41
C VAL A 64 4.59 9.60 -5.32
N SER A 65 4.34 9.64 -6.63
CA SER A 65 5.26 9.11 -7.63
C SER A 65 6.12 10.25 -8.16
N ASP A 66 7.44 10.11 -8.08
CA ASP A 66 8.40 11.00 -8.71
C ASP A 66 8.56 10.63 -10.20
N PRO A 67 8.14 11.48 -11.14
CA PRO A 67 8.26 11.21 -12.58
C PRO A 67 9.68 11.44 -13.12
N ALA A 68 10.60 12.00 -12.32
CA ALA A 68 11.97 12.28 -12.74
C ALA A 68 12.89 11.05 -12.69
N VAL A 69 12.43 9.93 -12.14
CA VAL A 69 13.21 8.68 -12.11
C VAL A 69 13.25 8.01 -13.49
N THR A 70 14.25 7.15 -13.70
CA THR A 70 14.34 6.37 -14.93
C THR A 70 13.17 5.39 -15.06
N THR A 71 12.83 5.01 -16.30
CA THR A 71 11.75 4.05 -16.57
C THR A 71 11.95 2.71 -15.85
N GLU A 72 13.20 2.26 -15.70
CA GLU A 72 13.56 1.04 -14.98
C GLU A 72 13.20 1.14 -13.49
N VAL A 73 13.61 2.22 -12.83
CA VAL A 73 13.30 2.47 -11.41
C VAL A 73 11.79 2.63 -11.20
N ALA A 74 11.10 3.30 -12.12
CA ALA A 74 9.64 3.42 -12.07
C ALA A 74 8.96 2.04 -12.18
N ALA A 75 9.39 1.19 -13.10
CA ALA A 75 8.84 -0.15 -13.29
C ALA A 75 9.07 -1.05 -12.07
N GLU A 76 10.27 -1.02 -11.49
CA GLU A 76 10.58 -1.76 -10.26
C GLU A 76 9.73 -1.27 -9.08
N SER A 77 9.62 0.05 -8.91
CA SER A 77 8.81 0.66 -7.85
C SER A 77 7.35 0.21 -7.95
N ILE A 78 6.77 0.23 -9.15
CA ILE A 78 5.39 -0.23 -9.40
C ILE A 78 5.26 -1.73 -9.11
N ARG A 79 6.26 -2.55 -9.46
CA ARG A 79 6.24 -3.99 -9.19
C ARG A 79 6.23 -4.25 -7.68
N ARG A 80 7.19 -3.70 -6.92
CA ARG A 80 7.26 -3.85 -5.45
C ARG A 80 6.03 -3.29 -4.76
N TYR A 81 5.52 -2.14 -5.19
CA TYR A 81 4.27 -1.57 -4.69
C TYR A 81 3.07 -2.51 -4.90
N ASN A 82 2.95 -3.15 -6.07
CA ASN A 82 1.89 -4.11 -6.30
C ASN A 82 2.03 -5.37 -5.45
N THR A 83 3.24 -5.89 -5.27
CA THR A 83 3.51 -7.03 -4.37
C THR A 83 3.13 -6.69 -2.93
N PHE A 84 3.58 -5.52 -2.44
CA PHE A 84 3.18 -4.98 -1.14
C PHE A 84 1.66 -4.96 -0.98
N LEU A 85 0.91 -4.43 -1.95
CA LEU A 85 -0.54 -4.35 -1.87
C LEU A 85 -1.22 -5.72 -1.85
N VAL A 86 -0.71 -6.68 -2.63
CA VAL A 86 -1.23 -8.06 -2.60
C VAL A 86 -1.00 -8.69 -1.24
N ALA A 87 0.21 -8.55 -0.70
CA ALA A 87 0.56 -9.09 0.60
C ALA A 87 -0.20 -8.39 1.76
N ALA A 88 -0.44 -7.09 1.65
CA ALA A 88 -1.14 -6.31 2.66
C ALA A 88 -2.68 -6.49 2.63
N THR A 89 -3.27 -6.61 1.44
CA THR A 89 -4.73 -6.64 1.26
C THR A 89 -5.30 -8.03 0.99
N GLY A 90 -4.48 -8.96 0.50
CA GLY A 90 -4.92 -10.28 0.04
C GLY A 90 -5.68 -10.25 -1.29
N PHE A 91 -5.67 -9.12 -2.02
CA PHE A 91 -6.28 -8.97 -3.34
C PHE A 91 -5.24 -8.73 -4.44
N SER A 92 -5.38 -9.45 -5.55
CA SER A 92 -4.62 -9.19 -6.77
C SER A 92 -4.93 -7.79 -7.33
N SER A 93 -4.03 -7.25 -8.16
CA SER A 93 -4.25 -5.96 -8.83
C SER A 93 -5.54 -5.91 -9.64
N LYS A 94 -5.96 -7.04 -10.25
CA LYS A 94 -7.23 -7.15 -10.99
C LYS A 94 -8.44 -7.04 -10.05
N GLU A 95 -8.40 -7.70 -8.90
CA GLU A 95 -9.47 -7.64 -7.90
C GLU A 95 -9.60 -6.25 -7.28
N ARG A 96 -8.46 -5.62 -6.95
CA ARG A 96 -8.42 -4.23 -6.46
C ARG A 96 -9.06 -3.26 -7.46
N LYS A 97 -8.73 -3.38 -8.76
CA LYS A 97 -9.35 -2.58 -9.83
C LYS A 97 -10.86 -2.83 -9.94
N LYS A 98 -11.30 -4.08 -9.87
CA LYS A 98 -12.74 -4.43 -9.90
C LYS A 98 -13.50 -3.82 -8.72
N ARG A 99 -12.90 -3.84 -7.52
CA ARG A 99 -13.47 -3.24 -6.30
C ARG A 99 -13.56 -1.72 -6.39
N LEU A 100 -12.49 -1.05 -6.81
CA LEU A 100 -12.49 0.40 -7.07
C LEU A 100 -13.59 0.79 -8.05
N ASN A 101 -13.69 0.08 -9.19
CA ASN A 101 -14.73 0.34 -10.17
C ASN A 101 -16.15 0.09 -9.61
N LYS A 102 -16.31 -0.91 -8.74
CA LYS A 102 -17.59 -1.17 -8.07
C LYS A 102 -17.96 -0.04 -7.11
N LYS A 103 -17.03 0.42 -6.27
CA LYS A 103 -17.24 1.58 -5.38
C LYS A 103 -17.59 2.84 -6.16
N ALA A 104 -16.91 3.08 -7.28
CA ALA A 104 -17.21 4.20 -8.18
C ALA A 104 -18.62 4.15 -8.75
N LYS A 105 -19.06 2.97 -9.21
CA LYS A 105 -20.41 2.77 -9.74
C LYS A 105 -21.51 2.88 -8.68
N GLU A 106 -21.19 2.54 -7.43
CA GLU A 106 -22.11 2.63 -6.30
C GLU A 106 -22.13 4.04 -5.66
N GLY A 107 -21.36 5.00 -6.16
CA GLY A 107 -21.28 6.36 -5.61
C GLY A 107 -20.62 6.44 -4.23
N LYS A 108 -19.78 5.47 -3.88
CA LYS A 108 -19.09 5.35 -2.57
C LYS A 108 -17.60 5.71 -2.67
N LEU A 109 -17.25 6.57 -3.63
CA LEU A 109 -15.90 7.10 -3.79
C LEU A 109 -15.73 8.38 -2.97
#